data_AF-A0A5N6ZXL7-F1
#
_entry.id   AF-A0A5N6ZXL7-F1
#
_cell.length_a   1.000
_cell.length_b   1.000
_cell.length_c   1.000
_cell.angle_alpha   90.00
_cell.angle_beta   90.00
_cell.angle_gamma   90.00
#
_symmetry.space_group_name_H-M   'P 1'
#
loop_
_entity.id
_entity.type
_entity.pdbx_description
1 polymer ?
#
loop_
_entity_poly.entity_id
_entity_poly.type
_entity_poly.pdbx_seq_one_letter_code
_entity_poly.pdbx_strand_id
1 'polypeptide(L)'
;MRLQISFLSLLWLFLLVDFGHAFVGPSCTKMKEALGNKPDIIFKEFKTEVCDKGCKPVIAHYDKWAKTKAIHPLIEKVMKDMGIPQHAKVIKGLAADVAKVIKQDCGKILGKGHLCQNPETLARFGNCLKGNLMPVVMGKIGSLMPLVTEPMCAKELAYLEKDDLWEKVIPKYLNMYSKVCKKL
;
A
#
# COMPACT_ATOMS: atom_id res chain seq x y z
N MET A 1 7.48 -29.26 -56.46
CA MET A 1 8.29 -28.15 -55.91
C MET A 1 8.44 -28.39 -54.41
N ARG A 2 9.59 -28.92 -53.95
CA ARG A 2 9.83 -29.22 -52.53
C ARG A 2 10.21 -27.91 -51.83
N LEU A 3 9.35 -27.44 -50.93
CA LEU A 3 9.58 -26.24 -50.14
C LEU A 3 10.62 -26.57 -49.04
N GLN A 4 11.90 -26.44 -49.37
CA GLN A 4 13.00 -26.65 -48.43
C GLN A 4 13.12 -25.39 -47.57
N ILE A 5 12.26 -25.28 -46.55
CA ILE A 5 12.35 -24.22 -45.55
C ILE A 5 13.66 -24.45 -44.81
N SER A 6 14.63 -23.56 -45.04
CA SER A 6 15.97 -23.68 -44.47
C SER A 6 15.86 -23.61 -42.94
N PHE A 7 16.34 -24.64 -42.24
CA PHE A 7 16.34 -24.71 -40.77
C PHE A 7 16.96 -23.45 -40.12
N LEU A 8 17.88 -22.79 -40.83
CA LEU A 8 18.51 -21.53 -40.43
C LEU A 8 17.51 -20.35 -40.34
N SER A 9 16.44 -20.36 -41.13
CA SER A 9 15.40 -19.31 -41.15
C SER A 9 14.44 -19.42 -39.95
N LEU A 10 14.19 -20.64 -39.46
CA LEU A 10 13.41 -20.86 -38.24
C LEU A 10 14.20 -20.47 -36.98
N LEU A 11 15.52 -20.71 -36.96
CA LEU A 11 16.40 -20.30 -35.86
C LEU A 11 16.45 -18.77 -35.65
N TRP A 12 16.32 -17.98 -36.72
CA TRP A 12 16.22 -16.52 -36.61
C TRP A 12 14.88 -16.02 -36.05
N LEU A 13 13.78 -16.75 -36.29
CA LEU A 13 12.47 -16.43 -35.70
C LEU A 13 12.45 -16.70 -34.20
N PHE A 14 13.19 -17.69 -33.71
CA PHE A 14 13.30 -17.98 -32.26
C PHE A 14 14.19 -16.98 -31.49
N LEU A 15 15.11 -16.28 -32.17
CA LEU A 15 15.96 -15.24 -31.55
C LEU A 15 15.26 -13.87 -31.43
N LEU A 16 14.13 -13.66 -32.11
CA LEU A 16 13.28 -12.47 -31.95
C LEU A 16 12.17 -12.66 -30.91
N VAL A 17 12.00 -13.87 -30.37
CA VAL A 17 11.16 -14.11 -29.19
C VAL A 17 12.00 -13.83 -27.95
N ASP A 18 12.46 -12.58 -27.83
CA ASP A 18 13.07 -12.12 -26.59
C ASP A 18 11.95 -12.08 -25.55
N PHE A 19 12.06 -13.04 -24.64
CA PHE A 19 11.33 -13.28 -23.41
C PHE A 19 10.25 -12.25 -23.11
N GLY A 20 9.00 -12.73 -23.07
CA GLY A 20 7.99 -12.17 -22.18
C GLY A 20 8.53 -12.22 -20.76
N HIS A 21 9.34 -11.23 -20.40
CA HIS A 21 9.75 -10.97 -19.04
C HIS A 21 8.44 -10.86 -18.28
N ALA A 22 8.30 -11.65 -17.22
CA ALA A 22 7.19 -11.47 -16.31
C ALA A 22 7.07 -9.96 -16.05
N PHE A 23 5.91 -9.42 -16.41
CA PHE A 23 5.58 -8.00 -16.29
C PHE A 23 5.80 -7.46 -14.85
N VAL A 24 5.91 -8.40 -13.91
CA VAL A 24 6.20 -8.22 -12.49
C VAL A 24 7.59 -8.82 -12.21
N GLY A 25 8.53 -7.97 -11.79
CA GLY A 25 9.89 -8.41 -11.45
C GLY A 25 9.97 -9.37 -10.24
N PRO A 26 11.01 -10.22 -10.14
CA PRO A 26 11.19 -11.16 -9.03
C PRO A 26 11.21 -10.49 -7.64
N SER A 27 11.63 -9.23 -7.51
CA SER A 27 11.54 -8.51 -6.23
C SER A 27 10.09 -8.20 -5.83
N CYS A 28 9.18 -8.00 -6.78
CA CYS A 28 7.78 -7.73 -6.46
C CYS A 28 7.08 -8.96 -5.85
N THR A 29 7.51 -10.17 -6.21
CA THR A 29 6.92 -11.40 -5.68
C THR A 29 7.30 -11.62 -4.20
N LYS A 30 8.45 -11.09 -3.78
CA LYS A 30 8.92 -11.09 -2.37
C LYS A 30 8.24 -10.04 -1.49
N MET A 31 7.48 -9.11 -2.08
CA MET A 31 6.85 -8.02 -1.35
C MET A 31 5.92 -8.51 -0.23
N LYS A 32 5.17 -9.58 -0.48
CA LYS A 32 4.29 -10.20 0.51
C LYS A 32 5.07 -10.70 1.73
N GLU A 33 6.24 -11.29 1.50
CA GLU A 33 7.11 -11.80 2.56
C GLU A 33 7.74 -10.67 3.36
N ALA A 34 8.28 -9.65 2.69
CA ALA A 34 8.85 -8.47 3.34
C ALA A 34 7.83 -7.67 4.16
N LEU A 35 6.57 -7.65 3.71
CA LEU A 35 5.47 -7.10 4.50
C LEU A 35 5.15 -7.95 5.73
N GLY A 36 5.34 -9.27 5.67
CA GLY A 36 5.24 -10.19 6.79
C GLY A 36 4.10 -9.86 7.77
N ASN A 37 4.45 -9.64 9.04
CA ASN A 37 3.56 -9.20 10.11
C ASN A 37 3.50 -7.67 10.29
N LYS A 38 4.17 -6.88 9.44
CA LYS A 38 4.27 -5.43 9.58
C LYS A 38 2.90 -4.72 9.56
N PRO A 39 1.89 -5.16 8.77
CA PRO A 39 0.53 -4.66 8.90
C PRO A 39 -0.06 -4.87 10.31
N ASP A 40 0.23 -6.00 10.96
CA ASP A 40 -0.25 -6.27 12.33
C ASP A 40 0.45 -5.38 13.35
N ILE A 41 1.74 -5.09 13.14
CA ILE A 41 2.48 -4.10 13.94
C ILE A 41 1.78 -2.74 13.85
N ILE A 42 1.38 -2.28 12.66
CA ILE A 42 0.65 -0.99 12.52
C ILE A 42 -0.64 -0.99 13.34
N PHE A 43 -1.42 -2.08 13.35
CA PHE A 43 -2.65 -2.13 14.14
C PHE A 43 -2.38 -2.16 15.64
N LYS A 44 -1.31 -2.82 16.08
CA LYS A 44 -0.84 -2.78 17.47
C LYS A 44 -0.43 -1.36 17.86
N GLU A 45 0.37 -0.70 17.03
CA GLU A 45 0.77 0.70 17.24
C GLU A 45 -0.44 1.64 17.22
N PHE A 46 -1.41 1.42 16.34
CA PHE A 46 -2.65 2.20 16.33
C PHE A 46 -3.41 2.04 17.66
N LYS A 47 -3.50 0.82 18.20
CA LYS A 47 -4.11 0.61 19.51
C LYS A 47 -3.38 1.41 20.59
N THR A 48 -2.06 1.27 20.68
CA THR A 48 -1.25 1.89 21.75
C THR A 48 -1.14 3.41 21.61
N GLU A 49 -0.86 3.91 20.41
CA GLU A 49 -0.63 5.33 20.17
C GLU A 49 -1.93 6.14 20.07
N VAL A 50 -3.06 5.51 19.72
CA VAL A 50 -4.33 6.20 19.47
C VAL A 50 -5.42 5.77 20.44
N CYS A 51 -5.76 4.48 20.47
CA CYS A 51 -6.90 4.01 21.26
C CYS A 51 -6.67 4.13 22.77
N ASP A 52 -5.51 3.71 23.25
CA ASP A 52 -5.19 3.71 24.69
C ASP A 52 -5.02 5.14 25.23
N LYS A 53 -4.82 6.14 24.35
CA LYS A 53 -4.82 7.58 24.68
C LYS A 53 -6.24 8.20 24.70
N GLY A 54 -7.27 7.40 24.51
CA GLY A 54 -8.67 7.79 24.58
C GLY A 54 -9.20 8.49 23.33
N CYS A 55 -8.55 8.30 22.17
CA CYS A 55 -9.10 8.76 20.90
C CYS A 55 -10.32 7.92 20.49
N LYS A 56 -11.23 8.55 19.75
CA LYS A 56 -12.43 7.91 19.19
C LYS A 56 -12.50 8.09 17.67
N PRO A 57 -11.63 7.41 16.90
CA PRO A 57 -11.51 7.65 15.46
C PRO A 57 -12.76 7.18 14.71
N VAL A 58 -13.42 8.12 14.02
CA VAL A 58 -14.50 7.81 13.07
C VAL A 58 -14.01 7.99 11.64
N ILE A 59 -14.74 7.44 10.66
CA ILE A 59 -14.37 7.54 9.23
C ILE A 59 -14.17 9.00 8.79
N ALA A 60 -14.97 9.94 9.31
CA ALA A 60 -14.84 11.36 8.99
C ALA A 60 -13.48 11.96 9.36
N HIS A 61 -12.75 11.40 10.34
CA HIS A 61 -11.40 11.88 10.69
C HIS A 61 -10.39 11.68 9.55
N TYR A 62 -10.67 10.77 8.62
CA TYR A 62 -9.86 10.62 7.40
C TYR A 62 -9.85 11.91 6.59
N ASP A 63 -11.02 12.47 6.27
CA ASP A 63 -11.13 13.67 5.44
C ASP A 63 -10.72 14.92 6.21
N LYS A 64 -11.08 15.00 7.50
CA LYS A 64 -10.76 16.16 8.35
C LYS A 64 -9.27 16.29 8.64
N TRP A 65 -8.53 15.17 8.71
CA TRP A 65 -7.15 15.20 9.18
C TRP A 65 -6.22 14.19 8.48
N ALA A 66 -6.56 12.88 8.49
CA ALA A 66 -5.59 11.84 8.13
C ALA A 66 -5.07 11.97 6.69
N LYS A 67 -5.95 12.30 5.74
CA LYS A 67 -5.59 12.45 4.33
C LYS A 67 -4.46 13.47 4.14
N THR A 68 -4.61 14.67 4.68
CA THR A 68 -3.73 15.82 4.38
C THR A 68 -2.59 15.98 5.38
N LYS A 69 -2.76 15.52 6.63
CA LYS A 69 -1.78 15.69 7.70
C LYS A 69 -0.94 14.44 7.99
N ALA A 70 -1.37 13.26 7.54
CA ALA A 70 -0.63 12.02 7.72
C ALA A 70 -0.34 11.28 6.40
N ILE A 71 -1.37 10.85 5.68
CA ILE A 71 -1.22 9.92 4.55
C ILE A 71 -0.49 10.58 3.38
N HIS A 72 -0.92 11.76 2.93
CA HIS A 72 -0.23 12.46 1.83
C HIS A 72 1.23 12.80 2.18
N PRO A 73 1.55 13.39 3.36
CA PRO A 73 2.93 13.61 3.77
C PRO A 73 3.76 12.33 3.88
N LEU A 74 3.18 11.24 4.38
CA LEU A 74 3.85 9.94 4.46
C LEU A 74 4.22 9.44 3.06
N ILE A 75 3.28 9.48 2.12
CA ILE A 75 3.52 9.08 0.72
C ILE A 75 4.64 9.93 0.10
N GLU A 76 4.61 11.25 0.28
CA GLU A 76 5.67 12.13 -0.22
C GLU A 76 7.03 11.77 0.37
N LYS A 77 7.09 11.52 1.69
CA LYS A 77 8.32 11.12 2.36
C LYS A 77 8.85 9.80 1.81
N VAL A 78 8.00 8.76 1.75
CA VAL A 78 8.39 7.42 1.29
C VAL A 78 8.90 7.47 -0.16
N MET A 79 8.19 8.16 -1.05
CA MET A 79 8.62 8.30 -2.45
C MET A 79 9.93 9.09 -2.57
N LYS A 80 10.13 10.12 -1.74
CA LYS A 80 11.39 10.87 -1.70
C LYS A 80 12.55 10.00 -1.19
N ASP A 81 12.34 9.28 -0.09
CA ASP A 81 13.38 8.42 0.50
C ASP A 81 13.79 7.28 -0.44
N MET A 82 12.88 6.79 -1.31
CA MET A 82 13.16 5.80 -2.36
C MET A 82 13.77 6.42 -3.63
N GLY A 83 13.96 7.75 -3.69
CA GLY A 83 14.52 8.44 -4.84
C GLY A 83 13.59 8.49 -6.06
N ILE A 84 12.28 8.44 -5.83
CA ILE A 84 11.24 8.41 -6.88
C ILE A 84 10.07 9.39 -6.63
N PRO A 85 10.33 10.66 -6.26
CA PRO A 85 9.29 11.62 -5.87
C PRO A 85 8.23 11.85 -6.96
N GLN A 86 8.57 11.66 -8.24
CA GLN A 86 7.65 11.80 -9.37
C GLN A 86 6.44 10.87 -9.30
N HIS A 87 6.54 9.73 -8.59
CA HIS A 87 5.44 8.77 -8.46
C HIS A 87 4.49 9.04 -7.30
N ALA A 88 4.77 10.04 -6.45
CA ALA A 88 3.90 10.39 -5.31
C ALA A 88 2.47 10.71 -5.73
N LYS A 89 2.26 11.32 -6.90
CA LYS A 89 0.91 11.62 -7.40
C LYS A 89 0.11 10.35 -7.68
N VAL A 90 0.74 9.33 -8.27
CA VAL A 90 0.11 8.04 -8.58
C VAL A 90 -0.27 7.32 -7.29
N ILE A 91 0.66 7.24 -6.33
CA ILE A 91 0.40 6.59 -5.04
C ILE A 91 -0.66 7.33 -4.21
N LYS A 92 -0.71 8.66 -4.25
CA LYS A 92 -1.82 9.42 -3.64
C LYS A 92 -3.17 9.11 -4.29
N GLY A 93 -3.19 8.91 -5.61
CA GLY A 93 -4.38 8.45 -6.33
C GLY A 93 -4.86 7.10 -5.82
N LEU A 94 -3.95 6.12 -5.74
CA LEU A 94 -4.24 4.80 -5.17
C LEU A 94 -4.75 4.90 -3.72
N ALA A 95 -4.12 5.72 -2.88
CA ALA A 95 -4.57 5.95 -1.51
C ALA A 95 -6.00 6.54 -1.44
N ALA A 96 -6.36 7.42 -2.38
CA ALA A 96 -7.71 7.96 -2.48
C ALA A 96 -8.73 6.89 -2.90
N ASP A 97 -8.38 6.01 -3.84
CA ASP A 97 -9.22 4.88 -4.25
C ASP A 97 -9.42 3.89 -3.09
N VAL A 98 -8.35 3.56 -2.37
CA VAL A 98 -8.41 2.73 -1.15
C VAL A 98 -9.32 3.38 -0.11
N ALA A 99 -9.18 4.68 0.12
CA ALA A 99 -10.03 5.40 1.07
C ALA A 99 -11.51 5.39 0.66
N LYS A 100 -11.83 5.43 -0.63
CA LYS A 100 -13.21 5.30 -1.12
C LYS A 100 -13.79 3.93 -0.73
N VAL A 101 -13.06 2.85 -0.97
CA VAL A 101 -13.49 1.49 -0.61
C VAL A 101 -13.60 1.33 0.90
N ILE A 102 -12.63 1.82 1.68
CA ILE A 102 -12.70 1.80 3.15
C ILE A 102 -13.96 2.49 3.65
N LYS A 103 -14.30 3.68 3.12
CA LYS A 103 -15.49 4.43 3.54
C LYS A 103 -16.77 3.67 3.23
N GLN A 104 -16.85 3.07 2.04
CA GLN A 104 -18.05 2.40 1.55
C GLN A 104 -18.27 1.03 2.22
N ASP A 105 -17.21 0.26 2.41
CA ASP A 105 -17.34 -1.14 2.80
C ASP A 105 -16.91 -1.37 4.24
N CYS A 106 -15.72 -0.89 4.62
CA CYS A 106 -15.22 -1.07 5.99
C CYS A 106 -15.87 -0.11 6.99
N GLY A 107 -16.31 1.08 6.56
CA GLY A 107 -16.99 2.05 7.39
C GLY A 107 -18.30 1.53 8.00
N LYS A 108 -18.98 0.60 7.31
CA LYS A 108 -20.20 -0.06 7.80
C LYS A 108 -19.97 -0.81 9.10
N ILE A 109 -18.76 -1.34 9.34
CA ILE A 109 -18.38 -2.06 10.58
C ILE A 109 -18.51 -1.14 11.80
N LEU A 110 -18.27 0.16 11.63
CA LEU A 110 -18.34 1.10 12.74
C LEU A 110 -19.78 1.48 13.08
N GLY A 111 -20.71 1.47 12.12
CA GLY A 111 -22.05 2.00 12.34
C GLY A 111 -22.00 3.44 12.86
N LYS A 112 -22.55 3.66 14.06
CA LYS A 112 -22.47 4.95 14.79
C LYS A 112 -21.28 5.04 15.76
N GLY A 113 -20.47 3.99 15.85
CA GLY A 113 -19.32 3.85 16.74
C GLY A 113 -18.02 4.38 16.16
N HIS A 114 -16.91 3.94 16.75
CA HIS A 114 -15.55 4.36 16.38
C HIS A 114 -14.56 3.19 16.41
N LEU A 115 -13.42 3.34 15.73
CA LEU A 115 -12.42 2.28 15.57
C LEU A 115 -11.91 1.71 16.91
N CYS A 116 -11.79 2.56 17.93
CA CYS A 116 -11.29 2.20 19.25
C CYS A 116 -12.37 1.73 20.25
N GLN A 117 -13.58 1.38 19.79
CA GLN A 117 -14.70 1.08 20.70
C GLN A 117 -14.48 -0.24 21.46
N ASN A 118 -13.94 -1.25 20.78
CA ASN A 118 -13.48 -2.49 21.38
C ASN A 118 -12.44 -3.15 20.45
N PRO A 119 -11.65 -4.12 20.95
CA PRO A 119 -10.63 -4.80 20.16
C PRO A 119 -11.19 -5.51 18.91
N GLU A 120 -12.39 -6.08 19.00
CA GLU A 120 -13.03 -6.82 17.89
C GLU A 120 -13.36 -5.88 16.72
N THR A 121 -13.89 -4.68 17.00
CA THR A 121 -14.19 -3.66 15.98
C THR A 121 -12.93 -3.26 15.22
N LEU A 122 -11.82 -3.01 15.93
CA LEU A 122 -10.54 -2.67 15.30
C LEU A 122 -10.02 -3.82 14.43
N ALA A 123 -10.09 -5.05 14.94
CA ALA A 123 -9.65 -6.25 14.20
C ALA A 123 -10.50 -6.49 12.94
N ARG A 124 -11.83 -6.39 13.04
CA ARG A 124 -12.76 -6.53 11.91
C ARG A 124 -12.52 -5.45 10.87
N PHE A 125 -12.32 -4.21 11.30
CA PHE A 125 -11.98 -3.12 10.40
C PHE A 125 -10.65 -3.36 9.69
N GLY A 126 -9.62 -3.80 10.42
CA GLY A 126 -8.32 -4.14 9.86
C GLY A 126 -8.38 -5.29 8.85
N ASN A 127 -9.15 -6.33 9.13
CA ASN A 127 -9.38 -7.44 8.20
C ASN A 127 -10.13 -6.99 6.94
N CYS A 128 -11.12 -6.11 7.08
CA CYS A 128 -11.79 -5.51 5.92
C CYS A 128 -10.82 -4.70 5.06
N LEU A 129 -9.94 -3.90 5.68
CA LEU A 129 -8.91 -3.15 4.95
C LEU A 129 -7.99 -4.10 4.16
N LYS A 130 -7.47 -5.13 4.83
CA LYS A 130 -6.59 -6.14 4.21
C LYS A 130 -7.25 -6.84 3.02
N GLY A 131 -8.52 -7.25 3.18
CA GLY A 131 -9.28 -7.93 2.14
C GLY A 131 -9.58 -7.07 0.90
N ASN A 132 -9.66 -5.75 1.08
CA ASN A 132 -10.02 -4.81 0.01
C ASN A 132 -8.82 -4.12 -0.65
N LEU A 133 -7.62 -4.19 -0.07
CA LEU A 133 -6.45 -3.49 -0.60
C LEU A 133 -6.02 -4.03 -1.98
N MET A 134 -5.85 -5.35 -2.09
CA MET A 134 -5.35 -5.98 -3.33
C MET A 134 -6.30 -5.80 -4.53
N PRO A 135 -7.63 -5.97 -4.38
CA PRO A 135 -8.57 -5.64 -5.46
C PRO A 135 -8.44 -4.20 -5.99
N VAL A 136 -8.23 -3.22 -5.09
CA VAL A 136 -8.04 -1.81 -5.50
C VAL A 136 -6.74 -1.62 -6.27
N VAL A 137 -5.65 -2.23 -5.80
CA VAL A 137 -4.34 -2.20 -6.48
C VAL A 137 -4.46 -2.79 -7.89
N MET A 138 -5.09 -3.96 -8.03
CA MET A 138 -5.30 -4.61 -9.33
C MET A 138 -6.16 -3.77 -10.27
N GLY A 139 -7.19 -3.11 -9.75
CA GLY A 139 -8.01 -2.15 -10.52
C GLY A 139 -7.25 -0.91 -11.01
N LYS A 140 -6.03 -0.67 -10.50
CA LYS A 140 -5.16 0.46 -10.88
C LYS A 140 -3.85 0.01 -11.52
N ILE A 141 -3.71 -1.28 -11.86
CA ILE A 141 -2.44 -1.85 -12.32
C ILE A 141 -1.87 -1.11 -13.53
N GLY A 142 -2.73 -0.63 -14.44
CA GLY A 142 -2.29 0.15 -15.61
C GLY A 142 -1.63 1.49 -15.28
N SER A 143 -2.00 2.13 -14.16
CA SER A 143 -1.31 3.34 -13.68
C SER A 143 -0.10 3.01 -12.80
N LEU A 144 -0.06 1.80 -12.25
CA LEU A 144 1.01 1.30 -11.37
C LEU A 144 2.10 0.55 -12.14
N MET A 145 1.94 0.26 -13.44
CA MET A 145 2.94 -0.46 -14.24
C MET A 145 4.37 0.05 -14.02
N PRO A 146 4.64 1.37 -14.01
CA PRO A 146 6.01 1.86 -13.82
C PRO A 146 6.61 1.46 -12.48
N LEU A 147 5.78 1.26 -11.45
CA LEU A 147 6.19 0.92 -10.08
C LEU A 147 6.40 -0.58 -9.87
N VAL A 148 5.87 -1.44 -10.75
CA VAL A 148 5.98 -2.91 -10.63
C VAL A 148 7.06 -3.52 -11.53
N THR A 149 7.94 -2.67 -12.09
CA THR A 149 9.14 -3.11 -12.80
C THR A 149 10.18 -3.62 -11.80
N GLU A 150 11.07 -4.53 -12.22
CA GLU A 150 12.07 -5.09 -11.31
C GLU A 150 12.94 -4.03 -10.59
N PRO A 151 13.50 -3.02 -11.28
CA PRO A 151 14.29 -1.99 -10.59
C PRO A 151 13.49 -1.22 -9.54
N MET A 152 12.18 -1.09 -9.74
CA MET A 152 11.29 -0.38 -8.83
C MET A 152 10.90 -1.26 -7.66
N CYS A 153 10.55 -2.51 -7.91
CA CYS A 153 10.28 -3.47 -6.86
C CYS A 153 11.49 -3.74 -5.97
N ALA A 154 12.71 -3.78 -6.52
CA ALA A 154 13.92 -3.89 -5.71
C ALA A 154 14.09 -2.70 -4.76
N LYS A 155 13.79 -1.48 -5.23
CA LYS A 155 13.81 -0.27 -4.39
C LYS A 155 12.73 -0.30 -3.31
N GLU A 156 11.51 -0.67 -3.68
CA GLU A 156 10.39 -0.79 -2.74
C GLU A 156 10.67 -1.85 -1.67
N LEU A 157 11.17 -3.02 -2.08
CA LEU A 157 11.55 -4.12 -1.19
C LEU A 157 12.61 -3.67 -0.18
N ALA A 158 13.72 -3.10 -0.68
CA ALA A 158 14.80 -2.60 0.16
C ALA A 158 14.37 -1.47 1.11
N TYR A 159 13.32 -0.71 0.77
CA TYR A 159 12.76 0.30 1.67
C TYR A 159 11.85 -0.32 2.73
N LEU A 160 10.99 -1.28 2.35
CA LEU A 160 10.03 -1.91 3.25
C LEU A 160 10.71 -2.84 4.27
N GLU A 161 11.87 -3.39 3.94
CA GLU A 161 12.70 -4.14 4.88
C GLU A 161 13.33 -3.26 5.96
N LYS A 162 13.42 -1.93 5.77
CA LYS A 162 13.93 -1.01 6.81
C LYS A 162 12.91 -0.85 7.92
N ASP A 163 13.35 -1.09 9.15
CA ASP A 163 12.48 -0.97 10.33
C ASP A 163 12.05 0.47 10.63
N ASP A 164 12.84 1.46 10.21
CA ASP A 164 12.55 2.89 10.42
C ASP A 164 11.14 3.32 9.97
N LEU A 165 10.64 2.81 8.84
CA LEU A 165 9.29 3.13 8.38
C LEU A 165 8.24 2.70 9.41
N TRP A 166 8.39 1.48 9.92
CA TRP A 166 7.40 0.77 10.72
C TRP A 166 7.48 1.14 12.20
N GLU A 167 8.69 1.34 12.72
CA GLU A 167 8.95 1.58 14.14
C GLU A 167 9.04 3.07 14.50
N LYS A 168 9.35 3.93 13.53
CA LYS A 168 9.54 5.38 13.80
C LYS A 168 8.60 6.24 12.99
N VAL A 169 8.57 6.08 11.67
CA VAL A 169 7.85 7.01 10.79
C VAL A 169 6.33 6.87 10.96
N ILE A 170 5.79 5.66 10.83
CA ILE A 170 4.34 5.42 10.99
C ILE A 170 3.86 5.77 12.41
N PRO A 171 4.51 5.29 13.50
CA PRO A 171 4.12 5.64 14.86
C PRO A 171 4.14 7.15 15.13
N LYS A 172 5.08 7.90 14.54
CA LYS A 172 5.10 9.36 14.65
C LYS A 172 3.81 10.00 14.13
N TYR A 173 3.26 9.55 12.99
CA TYR A 173 2.00 10.07 12.46
C TYR A 173 0.79 9.66 13.32
N LEU A 174 0.81 8.46 13.91
CA LEU A 174 -0.22 8.03 14.88
C LEU A 174 -0.21 8.89 16.15
N ASN A 175 0.97 9.17 16.70
CA ASN A 175 1.13 10.07 17.83
C ASN A 175 0.76 11.53 17.50
N MET A 176 1.03 12.00 16.27
CA MET A 176 0.54 13.31 15.83
C MET A 176 -0.99 13.38 15.83
N TYR A 177 -1.64 12.31 15.35
CA TYR A 177 -3.09 12.21 15.36
C TYR A 177 -3.64 12.18 16.79
N SER A 178 -3.01 11.42 17.69
CA SER A 178 -3.50 11.26 19.06
C SER A 178 -3.55 12.57 19.86
N LYS A 179 -2.70 13.53 19.50
CA LYS A 179 -2.67 14.88 20.10
C LYS A 179 -3.85 15.76 19.71
N VAL A 180 -4.54 15.45 18.61
CA VAL A 180 -5.63 16.29 18.06
C VAL A 180 -6.97 15.56 17.95
N CYS A 181 -6.99 14.22 18.03
CA CYS A 181 -8.15 13.38 17.74
C CYS A 181 -9.43 13.73 18.52
N LYS A 182 -9.31 14.30 19.73
CA LYS A 182 -10.44 14.68 20.58
C LYS A 182 -11.11 16.00 20.15
N LYS A 183 -10.48 16.73 19.22
CA LYS A 183 -10.93 18.03 18.69
C LYS A 183 -11.42 17.93 17.24
N LEU A 184 -11.43 16.74 16.65
CA LEU A 184 -11.83 16.48 15.26
C LEU A 184 -13.32 16.17 15.12
#